data_AF-A0A804KLG1-F1
#
_entry.id   AF-A0A804KLG1-F1
#
_cell.length_a   1.000
_cell.length_b   1.000
_cell.length_c   1.000
_cell.angle_alpha   90.00
_cell.angle_beta   90.00
_cell.angle_gamma   90.00
#
_symmetry.space_group_name_H-M   'P 1'
#
loop_
_entity.id
_entity.type
_entity.pdbx_description
1 polymer ?
#
loop_
_entity_poly.entity_id
_entity_poly.type
_entity_poly.pdbx_seq_one_letter_code
_entity_poly.pdbx_strand_id
1 'polypeptide(L)' 'MENRVNELIHSGDASMELYGNKTHCHVPILAMTADVIQATHEECLRCGMDDYVSKPFDERQLYSAVAHFFESDMVDGVS' A
#
# COMPACT_ATOMS: atom_id res chain seq x y z
N MET A 1 13.69 -3.40 9.05
CA MET A 1 13.62 -1.92 9.07
C MET A 1 12.31 -1.45 8.47
N GLU A 2 11.94 -1.99 7.31
CA GLU A 2 10.68 -1.72 6.60
C GLU A 2 9.44 -2.03 7.43
N ASN A 3 9.38 -3.18 8.12
CA ASN A 3 8.23 -3.57 8.95
C ASN A 3 7.83 -2.50 9.97
N ARG A 4 8.81 -1.90 10.64
CA ARG A 4 8.56 -0.86 11.65
C ARG A 4 8.00 0.42 11.03
N VAL A 5 8.45 0.78 9.82
CA VAL A 5 7.92 1.94 9.09
C VAL A 5 6.49 1.64 8.62
N ASN A 6 6.25 0.43 8.12
CA ASN A 6 4.93 -0.01 7.68
C ASN A 6 3.94 -0.02 8.84
N GLU A 7 4.33 -0.52 10.03
CA GLU A 7 3.54 -0.47 11.26
C GLU A 7 3.17 0.97 11.67
N LEU A 8 4.10 1.94 11.52
CA LEU A 8 3.84 3.36 11.80
C LEU A 8 2.87 4.01 10.79
N ILE A 9 2.89 3.55 9.54
CA ILE A 9 1.95 4.00 8.51
C ILE A 9 0.55 3.38 8.76
N HIS A 10 0.48 2.09 9.08
CA HIS A 10 -0.76 1.37 9.39
C HIS A 10 -1.46 1.88 10.66
N SER A 11 -0.67 2.18 11.70
CA SER A 11 -1.20 2.73 12.96
C SER A 11 -1.75 4.15 12.80
N GLY A 12 -1.49 4.81 11.66
CA GLY A 12 -1.89 6.20 11.43
C GLY A 12 -1.04 7.21 12.20
N ASP A 13 -0.03 6.75 12.95
CA ASP A 13 0.90 7.60 13.72
C ASP A 13 1.69 8.54 12.79
N ALA A 14 1.96 8.12 11.55
CA ALA A 14 2.60 8.96 10.54
C ALA A 14 1.71 10.13 10.04
N SER A 15 0.41 10.12 10.32
CA SER A 15 -0.58 11.07 9.76
C SER A 15 -1.46 11.77 10.82
N MET A 16 -1.21 11.54 12.11
CA MET A 16 -2.13 11.88 13.20
C MET A 16 -2.28 13.39 13.49
N GLU A 17 -1.45 14.27 12.91
CA GLU A 17 -1.55 15.70 13.19
C GLU A 17 -2.75 16.43 12.53
N LEU A 18 -3.52 15.79 11.61
CA LEU A 18 -4.46 16.54 10.76
C LEU A 18 -5.95 16.14 10.73
N TYR A 19 -6.38 14.98 11.26
CA TYR A 19 -7.81 14.59 11.15
C TYR A 19 -8.34 13.91 12.41
N GLY A 20 -9.11 14.69 13.18
CA GLY A 20 -9.87 14.19 14.32
C GLY A 20 -10.83 13.07 13.92
N ASN A 21 -10.81 12.01 14.72
CA ASN A 21 -11.82 10.95 14.81
C ASN A 21 -12.15 10.17 13.51
N LYS A 22 -11.19 9.99 12.61
CA LYS A 22 -11.32 9.02 11.52
C LYS A 22 -11.00 7.62 12.04
N THR A 23 -11.95 6.70 11.87
CA THR A 23 -11.75 5.26 11.89
C THR A 23 -10.44 4.92 11.18
N HIS A 24 -9.60 4.08 11.79
CA HIS A 24 -8.33 3.61 11.21
C HIS A 24 -8.56 3.16 9.76
N CYS A 25 -8.23 4.01 8.80
CA CYS A 25 -8.27 3.69 7.38
C CYS A 25 -6.88 3.21 7.01
N HIS A 26 -6.80 1.98 6.49
CA HIS A 26 -5.55 1.45 6.00
C HIS A 26 -5.02 2.30 4.84
N VAL A 27 -3.77 2.73 4.92
CA VAL A 27 -3.10 3.48 3.85
C VAL A 27 -2.31 2.48 3.01
N PRO A 28 -2.66 2.27 1.73
CA PRO A 28 -1.98 1.30 0.89
C PRO A 28 -0.49 1.61 0.71
N ILE A 29 0.36 0.57 0.81
CA ILE A 29 1.82 0.65 0.69
C ILE A 29 2.27 -0.19 -0.52
N LEU A 30 2.67 0.49 -1.60
CA LEU A 30 3.24 -0.13 -2.80
C LEU A 30 4.78 -0.13 -2.75
N ALA A 31 5.40 -1.30 -2.77
CA ALA A 31 6.84 -1.44 -2.76
C ALA A 31 7.45 -1.22 -4.16
N MET A 32 8.64 -0.62 -4.24
CA MET A 32 9.37 -0.45 -5.51
C MET A 32 10.75 -1.11 -5.45
N THR A 33 10.87 -2.34 -5.95
CA THR A 33 12.10 -3.15 -5.81
C THR A 33 12.99 -3.08 -7.04
N ALA A 34 14.31 -3.12 -6.88
CA ALA A 34 15.25 -3.37 -7.99
C ALA A 34 15.58 -4.86 -8.18
N ASP A 35 15.17 -5.71 -7.24
CA ASP A 35 15.44 -7.14 -7.22
C ASP A 35 14.13 -7.92 -7.00
N VAL A 36 13.66 -8.58 -8.05
CA VAL A 36 12.46 -9.42 -8.04
C VAL A 36 12.67 -10.67 -7.16
N ILE A 37 13.91 -11.09 -6.96
CA ILE A 37 14.24 -12.30 -6.19
C ILE A 37 14.16 -12.03 -4.69
N GLN A 38 14.55 -10.84 -4.23
CA GLN A 38 14.38 -10.42 -2.82
C GLN A 38 12.95 -9.96 -2.50
N ALA A 39 12.20 -9.47 -3.48
CA ALA A 39 10.79 -9.16 -3.35
C ALA A 39 9.95 -10.34 -3.85
N THR A 40 10.03 -11.47 -3.15
CA THR A 40 8.96 -12.45 -3.32
C THR A 40 7.66 -11.81 -2.84
N HIS A 41 6.55 -12.04 -3.54
CA HIS A 41 5.23 -11.57 -3.13
C HIS A 41 4.94 -11.88 -1.65
N GLU A 42 5.42 -13.04 -1.16
CA GLU A 42 5.35 -13.43 0.25
C GLU A 42 6.16 -12.53 1.20
N GLU A 43 7.34 -12.06 0.80
CA GLU A 43 8.16 -11.16 1.62
C GLU A 43 7.55 -9.76 1.72
N CYS A 44 7.04 -9.24 0.60
CA CYS A 44 6.28 -7.98 0.59
C CYS A 44 5.07 -8.05 1.53
N LEU A 45 4.28 -9.12 1.43
CA LEU A 45 3.14 -9.35 2.33
C LEU A 45 3.55 -9.48 3.80
N ARG A 46 4.62 -10.22 4.11
CA ARG A 46 5.13 -10.37 5.49
C ARG A 46 5.59 -9.05 6.10
N CYS A 47 6.10 -8.14 5.28
CA CYS A 47 6.50 -6.81 5.72
C CYS A 47 5.32 -5.86 5.91
N GLY A 48 4.10 -6.26 5.55
CA GLY A 48 2.91 -5.41 5.59
C GLY A 48 2.84 -4.45 4.40
N MET A 49 3.33 -4.86 3.22
CA MET A 49 3.11 -4.14 1.96
C MET A 49 1.90 -4.76 1.25
N ASP A 50 1.13 -3.94 0.56
CA ASP A 50 -0.07 -4.40 -0.14
C ASP A 50 0.25 -4.96 -1.53
N ASP A 51 1.30 -4.44 -2.17
CA ASP A 51 1.81 -4.95 -3.46
C ASP A 51 3.24 -4.45 -3.73
N TYR A 52 3.81 -4.81 -4.88
CA TYR A 52 5.10 -4.33 -5.36
C TYR A 52 5.14 -4.07 -6.87
N VAL A 53 6.08 -3.22 -7.29
CA VAL A 53 6.45 -3.00 -8.70
C VAL A 53 7.97 -3.12 -8.85
N SER A 54 8.40 -3.86 -9.88
CA SER A 54 9.83 -4.05 -10.18
C SER A 54 10.39 -2.88 -10.98
N LYS A 55 11.55 -2.38 -10.57
CA LYS A 55 12.38 -1.44 -11.31
C LYS A 55 13.25 -2.19 -12.33
N PRO A 56 13.56 -1.58 -13.49
CA PRO A 56 12.93 -0.37 -13.98
C PRO A 56 11.46 -0.63 -14.38
N PHE A 57 10.58 0.32 -14.09
CA PHE A 57 9.19 0.32 -14.55
C PHE A 57 8.93 1.56 -15.41
N ASP A 58 7.96 1.45 -16.33
CA ASP A 58 7.41 2.62 -17.02
C ASP A 58 6.25 3.26 -16.22
N GLU A 59 5.83 4.43 -16.66
CA GLU A 59 4.74 5.18 -16.02
C GLU A 59 3.43 4.38 -15.96
N ARG A 60 3.11 3.62 -17.02
CA ARG A 60 1.88 2.85 -17.13
C ARG A 60 1.86 1.69 -16.13
N GLN A 61 3.00 1.03 -15.95
CA GLN A 61 3.16 -0.04 -14.96
C GLN A 61 2.94 0.50 -13.54
N LEU A 62 3.54 1.65 -13.20
CA LEU A 62 3.35 2.26 -11.89
C LEU A 62 1.89 2.70 -11.67
N TYR A 63 1.29 3.40 -12.64
CA TYR A 63 -0.09 3.85 -12.53
C TYR A 63 -1.08 2.69 -12.44
N SER A 64 -0.85 1.59 -13.17
CA SER A 64 -1.68 0.39 -13.07
C SER A 64 -1.61 -0.23 -11.68
N ALA A 65 -0.40 -0.38 -11.12
CA ALA A 65 -0.22 -0.93 -9.77
C ALA A 65 -0.90 -0.06 -8.71
N VAL A 66 -0.80 1.27 -8.85
CA VAL A 66 -1.44 2.23 -7.94
C VAL A 66 -2.97 2.20 -8.08
N ALA A 67 -3.50 2.07 -9.29
CA ALA A 67 -4.94 2.05 -9.56
C ALA A 67 -5.67 0.90 -8.86
N HIS A 68 -5.01 -0.25 -8.68
CA HIS A 68 -5.58 -1.41 -7.97
C HIS A 68 -6.04 -1.10 -6.54
N PHE A 69 -5.51 -0.06 -5.90
CA PHE A 69 -5.90 0.33 -4.54
C PHE A 69 -7.13 1.24 -4.46
N PHE A 70 -7.63 1.75 -5.58
CA PHE A 70 -8.73 2.73 -5.62
C PHE A 70 -10.05 2.17 -6.16
N GLU A 71 -10.10 0.88 -6.54
CA GLU A 71 -11.26 0.27 -7.21
C GLU A 71 -12.34 -0.27 -6.26
N SER A 72 -12.25 -0.08 -4.94
CA SER A 72 -13.30 -0.48 -4.00
C SER A 72 -13.92 0.69 -3.26
N ASP A 73 -14.95 1.27 -3.89
CA ASP A 73 -16.14 1.83 -3.23
C ASP A 73 -17.29 1.91 -4.25
N MET A 74 -17.61 0.80 -4.93
CA MET A 74 -18.99 0.61 -5.39
C MET A 74 -19.76 -0.05 -4.24
N VAL A 75 -20.44 0.78 -3.46
CA VAL A 75 -21.43 0.33 -2.49
C VAL A 75 -22.56 -0.34 -3.26
N ASP A 76 -22.56 -1.67 -3.26
CA ASP A 76 -23.75 -2.46 -3.58
C ASP A 76 -24.86 -2.10 -2.57
N GLY A 77 -25.99 -1.63 -3.08
CA GLY A 77 -27.25 -1.62 -2.35
C GLY A 77 -27.73 -0.24 -1.89
N VAL A 78 -28.49 0.43 -2.75
CA VAL A 78 -29.68 1.14 -2.28
C VAL A 78 -30.88 0.27 -2.66
N SER A 79 -31.47 -0.35 -1.63
CA SER A 79 -32.85 -0.87 -1.65
C SER A 79 -33.84 0.28 -1.70
#